data_AF-A0A7W4VQE8-F1
#
_entry.id   AF-A0A7W4VQE8-F1
#
_cell.length_a   1.000
_cell.length_b   1.000
_cell.length_c   1.000
_cell.angle_alpha   90.00
_cell.angle_beta   90.00
_cell.angle_gamma   90.00
#
_symmetry.space_group_name_H-M   'P 1'
#
loop_
_entity.id
_entity.type
_entity.pdbx_description
1 polymer ?
#
loop_
_entity_poly.entity_id
_entity_poly.type
_entity_poly.pdbx_seq_one_letter_code
_entity_poly.pdbx_strand_id
1 'polypeptide(L)'
;MHDDEPLYQGYFHGAADMQARARRQRLGKLSRYPALAIHVIDCLKAAWSPEQIAGRLQVSGAPERVSHETIYRFVYGPQGQHLGLSLDLPMAQRRRRIRYQRKPRGLFIPAANTLG
;
A
#
# COMPACT_ATOMS: atom_id res chain seq x y z
N MET A 1 14.43 55.34 -20.52
CA MET A 1 14.18 55.41 -19.06
C MET A 1 12.99 54.51 -18.82
N HIS A 2 13.28 53.27 -18.44
CA HIS A 2 13.15 52.78 -17.06
C HIS A 2 11.67 52.78 -16.63
N ASP A 3 11.04 51.69 -16.23
CA ASP A 3 11.45 50.28 -16.10
C ASP A 3 10.14 49.49 -16.01
N ASP A 4 10.21 48.26 -16.50
CA ASP A 4 9.54 47.07 -15.96
C ASP A 4 8.19 47.28 -15.25
N GLU A 5 7.12 47.13 -16.03
CA GLU A 5 5.80 46.76 -15.51
C GLU A 5 5.98 45.56 -14.57
N PRO A 6 5.57 45.62 -13.29
CA PRO A 6 5.82 44.55 -12.34
C PRO A 6 5.02 43.33 -12.79
N LEU A 7 5.71 42.37 -13.41
CA LEU A 7 5.21 41.02 -13.63
C LEU A 7 4.65 40.53 -12.31
N TYR A 8 3.35 40.34 -12.29
CA TYR A 8 2.60 39.79 -11.16
C TYR A 8 3.17 38.42 -10.80
N GLN A 9 4.21 38.41 -9.96
CA GLN A 9 4.89 37.21 -9.48
C GLN A 9 4.14 36.71 -8.25
N GLY A 10 2.87 36.34 -8.43
CA GLY A 10 1.99 35.89 -7.35
C GLY A 10 2.38 34.52 -6.79
N TYR A 11 1.92 34.22 -5.57
CA TYR A 11 2.03 32.88 -4.99
C TYR A 11 1.05 31.92 -5.66
N PHE A 12 1.57 30.99 -6.47
CA PHE A 12 0.78 29.97 -7.13
C PHE A 12 0.59 28.75 -6.21
N HIS A 13 -0.45 28.78 -5.37
CA HIS A 13 -0.80 27.69 -4.45
C HIS A 13 -0.82 26.28 -5.10
N GLY A 14 -1.37 26.15 -6.32
CA GLY A 14 -1.39 24.87 -7.06
C GLY A 14 -0.02 24.37 -7.48
N ALA A 15 0.86 25.26 -7.97
CA ALA A 15 2.23 24.91 -8.34
C ALA A 15 3.07 24.58 -7.10
N ALA A 16 2.91 25.35 -6.02
CA ALA A 16 3.57 25.11 -4.74
C ALA A 16 3.14 23.76 -4.11
N ASP A 17 1.85 23.42 -4.15
CA ASP A 17 1.34 22.12 -3.66
C ASP A 17 1.83 20.96 -4.54
N MET A 18 1.79 21.11 -5.87
CA MET A 18 2.33 20.09 -6.80
C MET A 18 3.82 19.82 -6.50
N GLN A 19 4.62 20.88 -6.32
CA GLN A 19 6.03 20.77 -5.99
C GLN A 19 6.26 20.16 -4.59
N ALA A 20 5.39 20.45 -3.61
CA ALA A 20 5.43 19.80 -2.30
C ALA A 20 5.11 18.30 -2.39
N ARG A 21 4.08 17.92 -3.16
CA ARG A 21 3.71 16.50 -3.38
C ARG A 21 4.81 15.74 -4.11
N ALA A 22 5.40 16.32 -5.15
CA ALA A 22 6.52 15.72 -5.88
C ALA A 22 7.73 15.47 -4.97
N ARG A 23 8.07 16.44 -4.10
CA ARG A 23 9.13 16.26 -3.09
C ARG A 23 8.83 15.11 -2.14
N ARG A 24 7.60 15.03 -1.60
CA ARG A 24 7.20 13.94 -0.68
C ARG A 24 7.27 12.56 -1.35
N GLN A 25 6.91 12.44 -2.62
CA GLN A 25 7.03 11.19 -3.37
C GLN A 25 8.50 10.77 -3.56
N ARG A 26 9.38 11.71 -3.93
CA ARG A 26 10.83 11.46 -4.09
C ARG A 26 11.49 11.00 -2.80
N LEU A 27 11.01 11.46 -1.65
CA LEU A 27 11.52 11.10 -0.33
C LEU A 27 10.97 9.76 0.20
N GLY A 28 10.09 9.08 -0.54
CA GLY A 28 9.57 7.77 -0.13
C GLY A 28 10.66 6.71 -0.11
N LYS A 29 10.68 5.85 0.92
CA LYS A 29 11.68 4.77 1.08
C LYS A 29 11.75 3.86 -0.14
N LEU A 30 10.61 3.50 -0.73
CA LEU A 30 10.55 2.64 -1.91
C LEU A 30 11.13 3.30 -3.18
N SER A 31 11.12 4.64 -3.26
CA SER A 31 11.79 5.36 -4.35
C SER A 31 13.31 5.40 -4.14
N ARG A 32 13.77 5.50 -2.88
CA ARG A 32 15.19 5.53 -2.51
C ARG A 32 15.89 4.17 -2.63
N TYR A 33 15.16 3.08 -2.36
CA TYR A 33 15.69 1.72 -2.32
C TYR A 33 15.01 0.85 -3.40
N PRO A 34 15.56 0.81 -4.63
CA PRO A 34 14.91 0.10 -5.74
C PRO A 34 14.83 -1.41 -5.52
N ALA A 35 15.84 -2.02 -4.87
CA ALA A 35 15.81 -3.45 -4.53
C ALA A 35 14.64 -3.80 -3.60
N LEU A 36 14.34 -2.92 -2.64
CA LEU A 36 13.20 -3.07 -1.75
C LEU A 36 11.87 -2.90 -2.50
N ALA A 37 11.80 -1.95 -3.44
CA ALA A 37 10.62 -1.77 -4.27
C ALA A 37 10.31 -3.01 -5.12
N ILE A 38 11.33 -3.60 -5.76
CA ILE A 38 11.19 -4.84 -6.54
C ILE A 38 10.65 -5.96 -5.66
N HIS A 39 11.25 -6.17 -4.48
CA HIS A 39 10.77 -7.19 -3.55
C HIS A 39 9.31 -6.99 -3.13
N VAL A 40 8.90 -5.75 -2.84
CA VAL A 40 7.51 -5.43 -2.51
C VAL A 40 6.59 -5.71 -3.70
N ILE A 41 6.98 -5.34 -4.92
CA ILE A 41 6.21 -5.62 -6.15
C ILE A 41 6.05 -7.12 -6.35
N ASP A 42 7.11 -7.91 -6.20
CA ASP A 42 7.05 -9.37 -6.38
C ASP A 42 6.12 -10.02 -5.34
N CYS A 43 6.17 -9.57 -4.08
CA CYS A 43 5.25 -10.05 -3.06
C CYS A 43 3.79 -9.66 -3.35
N LEU A 44 3.55 -8.43 -3.82
CA LEU A 44 2.20 -7.99 -4.20
C LEU A 44 1.66 -8.85 -5.35
N LYS A 45 2.46 -9.09 -6.39
CA LYS A 45 2.09 -9.99 -7.51
C LYS A 45 1.84 -11.43 -7.06
N ALA A 46 2.51 -11.88 -6.01
CA ALA A 46 2.25 -13.17 -5.37
C ALA A 46 1.01 -13.14 -4.44
N ALA A 47 0.19 -12.08 -4.50
CA ALA A 47 -1.03 -11.87 -3.73
C ALA A 47 -0.83 -11.76 -2.20
N TRP A 48 0.32 -11.23 -1.76
CA TRP A 48 0.55 -10.94 -0.35
C TRP A 48 -0.14 -9.64 0.05
N SER A 49 -0.68 -9.58 1.26
CA SER A 49 -1.23 -8.34 1.81
C SER A 49 -0.10 -7.37 2.21
N PRO A 50 -0.29 -6.04 2.09
CA PRO A 50 0.68 -5.06 2.55
C PRO A 50 1.13 -5.25 4.00
N GLU A 51 0.22 -5.68 4.88
CA GLU A 51 0.50 -6.03 6.27
C GLU A 51 1.39 -7.26 6.40
N GLN A 52 1.15 -8.30 5.59
CA GLN A 52 1.99 -9.50 5.56
C GLN A 52 3.41 -9.19 5.08
N ILE A 53 3.53 -8.33 4.07
CA ILE A 53 4.83 -7.90 3.53
C ILE A 53 5.59 -7.11 4.60
N ALA A 54 4.95 -6.13 5.23
CA ALA A 54 5.57 -5.32 6.29
C ALA A 54 6.00 -6.18 7.49
N GLY A 55 5.15 -7.11 7.93
CA GLY A 55 5.47 -8.05 9.00
C GLY A 55 6.63 -8.97 8.64
N ARG A 56 6.66 -9.49 7.41
CA ARG A 56 7.75 -10.37 6.93
C ARG A 56 9.09 -9.63 6.87
N LEU A 57 9.11 -8.39 6.40
CA LEU A 57 10.31 -7.54 6.39
C LEU A 57 10.85 -7.29 7.81
N GLN A 58 9.97 -7.20 8.81
CA GLN A 58 10.38 -7.04 10.20
C GLN A 58 11.03 -8.33 10.75
N VAL A 59 10.49 -9.50 10.41
CA VAL A 59 10.99 -10.80 10.87
C VAL A 59 12.29 -11.19 10.16
N SER A 60 12.43 -10.88 8.87
CA SER A 60 13.62 -11.24 8.09
C SER A 60 14.88 -10.45 8.45
N GLY A 61 14.79 -9.47 9.35
CA GLY A 61 15.93 -8.63 9.74
C GLY A 61 16.39 -7.70 8.62
N ALA A 62 15.54 -7.43 7.62
CA ALA A 62 15.89 -6.53 6.53
C ALA A 62 16.30 -5.15 7.08
N PRO A 63 17.40 -4.54 6.56
CA PRO A 63 17.88 -3.25 7.05
C PRO A 63 16.82 -2.16 6.86
N GLU A 64 16.07 -2.20 5.76
CA GLU A 64 14.98 -1.27 5.47
C GLU A 64 13.63 -1.75 6.02
N ARG A 65 13.18 -1.10 7.10
CA ARG A 65 11.83 -1.27 7.62
C ARG A 65 10.82 -0.37 6.92
N VAL A 66 9.72 -0.97 6.45
CA VAL A 66 8.62 -0.27 5.78
C VAL A 66 7.30 -0.64 6.45
N SER A 67 6.45 0.36 6.71
CA SER A 67 5.08 0.16 7.21
C SER A 67 4.14 -0.19 6.06
N HIS A 68 3.07 -0.94 6.35
CA HIS A 68 1.99 -1.24 5.40
C HIS A 68 1.40 0.02 4.76
N GLU A 69 1.29 1.13 5.50
CA GLU A 69 0.85 2.43 4.97
C GLU A 69 1.77 2.96 3.85
N THR A 70 3.07 2.70 3.94
CA THR A 70 4.02 3.11 2.88
C THR A 70 3.83 2.26 1.62
N ILE A 71 3.51 0.97 1.79
CA ILE A 71 3.18 0.07 0.68
C ILE A 71 1.86 0.50 0.04
N TYR A 72 0.82 0.81 0.82
CA TYR A 72 -0.43 1.36 0.28
C TYR A 72 -0.22 2.64 -0.51
N ARG A 73 0.56 3.59 0.03
CA ARG A 73 0.88 4.83 -0.68
C ARG A 73 1.65 4.59 -1.98
N PHE A 74 2.45 3.54 -2.05
CA PHE A 74 3.16 3.14 -3.27
C PHE A 74 2.21 2.52 -4.31
N VAL A 75 1.32 1.62 -3.88
CA VAL A 75 0.31 0.99 -4.74
C VAL A 75 -0.61 2.03 -5.38
N TYR A 76 -1.11 2.98 -4.59
CA TYR A 76 -1.97 4.06 -5.09
C TYR A 76 -1.18 5.25 -5.67
N GLY A 77 0.14 5.23 -5.58
CA GLY A 77 1.00 6.24 -6.18
C GLY A 77 1.10 6.09 -7.71
N PRO A 78 1.72 7.04 -8.40
CA PRO A 78 1.82 7.00 -9.86
C PRO A 78 2.55 5.75 -10.38
N GLN A 79 3.57 5.29 -9.66
CA GLN A 79 4.30 4.06 -10.01
C GLN A 79 3.44 2.80 -9.85
N GLY A 80 2.72 2.66 -8.73
CA GLY A 80 1.83 1.52 -8.52
C GLY A 80 0.62 1.51 -9.46
N GLN A 81 0.08 2.69 -9.81
CA GLN A 81 -0.95 2.82 -10.83
C GLN A 81 -0.46 2.40 -12.22
N HIS A 82 0.73 2.86 -12.64
CA HIS A 82 1.33 2.46 -13.92
C HIS A 82 1.57 0.96 -14.01
N LEU A 83 1.98 0.33 -12.89
CA LEU A 83 2.21 -1.11 -12.80
C LEU A 83 0.93 -1.93 -12.57
N GLY A 84 -0.23 -1.29 -12.38
CA GLY A 84 -1.49 -1.99 -12.12
C GLY A 84 -1.59 -2.69 -10.76
N LEU A 85 -0.72 -2.37 -9.79
CA LEU A 85 -0.57 -3.09 -8.52
C LEU A 85 -1.83 -3.10 -7.65
N SER A 86 -2.78 -2.19 -7.91
CA SER A 86 -4.08 -2.17 -7.23
C SER A 86 -4.86 -3.48 -7.45
N LEU A 87 -4.67 -4.14 -8.60
CA LEU A 87 -5.33 -5.40 -8.95
C LEU A 87 -4.71 -6.61 -8.23
N ASP A 88 -3.43 -6.50 -7.85
CA ASP A 88 -2.68 -7.57 -7.19
C ASP A 88 -2.99 -7.66 -5.68
N LEU A 89 -3.65 -6.63 -5.12
CA LEU A 89 -4.06 -6.65 -3.71
C LEU A 89 -5.05 -7.81 -3.45
N PRO A 90 -4.92 -8.53 -2.33
CA PRO A 90 -5.83 -9.63 -1.98
C PRO A 90 -7.30 -9.20 -1.91
N MET A 91 -7.55 -7.92 -1.62
CA MET A 91 -8.89 -7.36 -1.55
C MET A 91 -9.52 -7.08 -2.92
N ALA A 92 -8.70 -6.89 -3.96
CA ALA A 92 -9.15 -6.76 -5.35
C ALA A 92 -9.52 -8.13 -5.95
N GLN A 93 -8.91 -9.21 -5.45
CA GLN A 93 -9.27 -10.56 -5.87
C GLN A 93 -10.68 -10.91 -5.40
N ARG A 94 -11.47 -11.51 -6.30
CA ARG A 94 -12.87 -11.87 -6.06
C ARG A 94 -12.99 -12.78 -4.84
N ARG A 95 -13.41 -12.23 -3.70
CA ARG A 95 -13.75 -13.02 -2.51
C ARG A 95 -14.85 -14.01 -2.88
N ARG A 96 -14.51 -15.30 -2.99
CA ARG A 96 -15.49 -16.36 -3.23
C ARG A 96 -16.41 -16.44 -2.02
N ARG A 97 -17.57 -15.79 -2.09
CA ARG A 97 -18.66 -16.02 -1.14
C ARG A 97 -19.27 -17.37 -1.48
N ILE A 98 -19.30 -18.28 -0.50
CA ILE A 98 -19.98 -19.57 -0.67
C ILE A 98 -21.48 -19.26 -0.77
N ARG A 99 -22.02 -19.30 -1.99
CA ARG A 99 -23.46 -19.25 -2.22
C ARG A 99 -24.04 -20.56 -1.69
N TYR A 100 -25.02 -20.47 -0.79
CA TYR A 100 -25.71 -21.60 -0.15
C TYR A 100 -24.90 -22.37 0.91
N GLN A 101 -24.24 -21.69 1.85
CA GLN A 101 -23.85 -22.40 3.08
C GLN A 101 -25.08 -22.88 3.83
N ARG A 102 -25.10 -24.17 4.16
CA ARG A 102 -26.08 -24.73 5.09
C ARG A 102 -25.81 -24.09 6.45
N LYS A 103 -26.87 -23.66 7.15
CA LYS A 103 -26.76 -23.24 8.56
C LYS A 103 -26.05 -24.36 9.32
N PRO A 104 -24.98 -24.08 10.07
CA PRO A 104 -24.37 -25.11 10.91
C PRO A 104 -25.46 -25.64 11.83
N ARG A 105 -25.77 -26.94 11.71
CA ARG A 105 -26.55 -27.63 12.72
C ARG A 105 -25.66 -27.59 13.95
N GLY A 106 -26.12 -26.93 15.02
CA GLY A 106 -25.29 -26.56 16.18
C GLY A 106 -24.36 -27.69 16.59
N LEU A 107 -23.12 -27.34 16.97
CA LEU A 107 -22.17 -28.34 17.44
C LEU A 107 -22.82 -29.10 18.60
N PHE A 108 -23.17 -30.37 18.38
CA PHE A 108 -23.44 -31.27 19.48
C PHE A 108 -22.08 -31.64 20.07
N ILE A 109 -21.54 -30.77 20.93
CA ILE A 109 -20.40 -31.10 21.77
C ILE A 109 -20.99 -31.91 22.93
N PRO A 110 -20.76 -33.23 22.99
CA PRO A 110 -21.20 -34.00 24.14
C PRO A 110 -20.50 -33.46 25.40
N ALA A 111 -21.27 -33.29 26.48
CA ALA A 111 -20.78 -32.74 27.76
C ALA A 111 -19.62 -33.55 28.38
N ALA A 112 -19.36 -34.76 27.89
CA ALA A 112 -18.19 -35.55 28.27
C ALA A 112 -16.84 -34.94 27.84
N ASN A 113 -16.84 -34.02 26.86
CA ASN A 113 -15.62 -33.41 26.30
C ASN A 113 -15.48 -31.91 26.60
N THR A 114 -16.36 -31.32 27.41
CA THR A 114 -16.19 -29.95 27.89
C THR A 114 -15.31 -29.97 29.14
N LEU A 115 -14.05 -29.54 29.00
CA LEU A 115 -13.17 -29.30 30.14
C LEU A 115 -13.77 -28.17 30.99
N GLY A 116 -14.26 -28.55 32.17
CA GLY A 116 -14.49 -27.62 33.28
C GLY A 116 -13.18 -27.30 33.99
#